data_AF-A0A8S2FY47-F1
#
_entry.id   AF-A0A8S2FY47-F1
#
_cell.length_a   1.000
_cell.length_b   1.000
_cell.length_c   1.000
_cell.angle_alpha   90.00
_cell.angle_beta   90.00
_cell.angle_gamma   90.00
#
_symmetry.space_group_name_H-M   'P 1'
#
loop_
_entity.id
_entity.type
_entity.pdbx_description
1 polymer ?
#
loop_
_entity_poly.entity_id
_entity_poly.type
_entity_poly.pdbx_seq_one_letter_code
_entity_poly.pdbx_strand_id
1 'polypeptide(L)'
;TTNFGPLFDGAIVDKFVLAELVRVTAVNASRARRTTLNNHCEFYEERHRIINSIIRTHKKESTYEDFLAKVFSPYATKTLCM
;
A
#
# COMPACT_ATOMS: atom_id res chain seq x y z
N THR A 1 -19.21 -6.81 -12.97
CA THR A 1 -19.02 -6.57 -14.41
C THR A 1 -17.53 -6.55 -14.70
N THR A 2 -16.99 -7.70 -15.05
CA THR A 2 -15.55 -7.98 -15.17
C THR A 2 -15.10 -7.93 -16.63
N ASN A 3 -15.25 -6.77 -17.27
CA ASN A 3 -14.77 -6.55 -18.64
C ASN A 3 -13.42 -5.87 -18.57
N PHE A 4 -12.34 -6.63 -18.76
CA PHE A 4 -11.02 -6.15 -18.38
C PHE A 4 -10.26 -5.49 -19.51
N GLY A 5 -10.93 -4.60 -20.24
CA GLY A 5 -10.27 -3.65 -21.14
C GLY A 5 -11.00 -3.46 -22.47
N PRO A 6 -10.45 -2.57 -23.31
CA PRO A 6 -10.99 -2.27 -24.64
C PRO A 6 -10.77 -3.37 -25.69
N LEU A 7 -9.83 -4.30 -25.47
CA LEU A 7 -9.57 -5.39 -26.42
C LEU A 7 -10.39 -6.64 -26.09
N PHE A 8 -10.94 -7.26 -27.14
CA PHE A 8 -11.65 -8.53 -27.13
C PHE A 8 -11.20 -9.39 -28.31
N ASP A 9 -11.61 -10.65 -28.34
CA ASP A 9 -11.22 -11.56 -29.41
C ASP A 9 -11.71 -11.07 -30.79
N GLY A 10 -10.81 -11.01 -31.76
CA GLY A 10 -11.09 -10.45 -33.09
C GLY A 10 -11.13 -8.91 -33.16
N ALA A 11 -10.73 -8.18 -32.11
CA ALA A 11 -10.66 -6.72 -32.16
C ALA A 11 -9.62 -6.23 -33.19
N ILE A 12 -10.06 -5.36 -34.10
CA ILE A 12 -9.20 -4.68 -35.09
C ILE A 12 -8.88 -3.29 -34.54
N VAL A 13 -7.59 -2.98 -34.40
CA VAL A 13 -7.12 -1.70 -33.86
C VAL A 13 -5.96 -1.15 -34.67
N ASP A 14 -5.82 0.17 -34.66
CA ASP A 14 -4.71 0.85 -35.31
C ASP A 14 -3.38 0.58 -34.58
N LYS A 15 -2.28 0.48 -35.34
CA LYS A 15 -0.94 0.19 -34.81
C LYS A 15 -0.49 1.21 -33.76
N PHE A 16 -0.87 2.48 -33.90
CA PHE A 16 -0.43 3.56 -33.01
C PHE A 16 -1.08 3.48 -31.62
N VAL A 17 -2.26 2.89 -31.49
CA VAL A 17 -2.98 2.76 -30.21
C VAL A 17 -2.85 1.38 -29.56
N LEU A 18 -2.44 0.35 -30.32
CA LEU A 18 -2.38 -1.03 -29.87
C LEU A 18 -1.63 -1.20 -28.53
N ALA A 19 -0.47 -0.56 -28.37
CA ALA A 19 0.35 -0.70 -27.17
C ALA A 19 -0.36 -0.22 -25.90
N GLU A 20 -1.13 0.86 -25.98
CA GLU A 20 -1.90 1.40 -24.86
C GLU A 20 -3.08 0.48 -24.52
N LEU A 21 -3.84 0.07 -25.53
CA LEU A 21 -5.00 -0.80 -25.37
C LEU A 21 -4.62 -2.16 -24.79
N VAL A 22 -3.49 -2.74 -25.24
CA VAL A 22 -2.93 -3.98 -24.67
C VAL A 22 -2.57 -3.79 -23.20
N ARG A 23 -1.90 -2.69 -22.86
CA ARG A 23 -1.48 -2.42 -21.48
C ARG A 23 -2.67 -2.29 -20.53
N VAL A 24 -3.66 -1.48 -20.92
CA VAL A 24 -4.87 -1.28 -20.11
C VAL A 24 -5.61 -2.60 -19.95
N THR A 25 -5.76 -3.38 -21.03
CA THR A 25 -6.43 -4.68 -20.99
C THR A 25 -5.70 -5.67 -20.08
N ALA A 26 -4.38 -5.80 -20.23
CA ALA A 26 -3.57 -6.72 -19.42
C ALA A 26 -3.58 -6.36 -17.92
N VAL A 27 -3.46 -5.07 -17.58
CA VAL A 27 -3.50 -4.60 -16.18
C VAL A 27 -4.86 -4.88 -15.56
N ASN A 28 -5.92 -4.58 -16.29
CA ASN A 28 -7.28 -4.84 -15.86
C ASN A 28 -7.50 -6.35 -15.67
N ALA A 29 -7.04 -7.19 -16.60
CA ALA A 29 -7.19 -8.65 -16.50
C ALA A 29 -6.38 -9.23 -15.34
N SER A 30 -5.22 -8.64 -15.03
CA SER A 30 -4.46 -8.98 -13.83
C SER A 30 -5.22 -8.63 -12.54
N ARG A 31 -5.87 -7.46 -12.49
CA ARG A 31 -6.71 -7.06 -11.34
C ARG A 31 -7.90 -8.01 -11.18
N ALA A 32 -8.58 -8.34 -12.28
CA ALA A 32 -9.64 -9.35 -12.33
C ALA A 32 -9.31 -10.63 -11.60
N ARG A 33 -8.20 -11.22 -12.04
CA ARG A 33 -7.76 -12.53 -11.62
C ARG A 33 -7.38 -12.48 -10.16
N ARG A 34 -6.77 -11.37 -9.71
CA ARG A 34 -6.47 -11.16 -8.30
C ARG A 34 -7.75 -11.07 -7.48
N THR A 35 -8.75 -10.28 -7.88
CA THR A 35 -10.02 -10.16 -7.15
C THR A 35 -10.81 -11.46 -7.02
N THR A 36 -10.59 -12.44 -7.90
CA THR A 36 -11.21 -13.77 -7.79
C THR A 36 -10.50 -14.71 -6.81
N LEU A 37 -9.31 -14.37 -6.31
CA LEU A 37 -8.61 -15.22 -5.34
C LEU A 37 -9.25 -15.05 -3.96
N ASN A 38 -9.55 -16.17 -3.27
CA ASN A 38 -10.21 -16.15 -1.95
C ASN A 38 -9.43 -15.39 -0.86
N ASN A 39 -8.13 -15.22 -1.03
CA ASN A 39 -7.26 -14.46 -0.12
C ASN A 39 -6.91 -13.07 -0.66
N HIS A 40 -7.57 -12.61 -1.73
CA HIS A 40 -7.35 -11.27 -2.21
C HIS A 40 -7.88 -10.26 -1.21
N CYS A 41 -6.96 -9.44 -0.74
CA CYS A 41 -7.26 -8.32 0.12
C CYS A 41 -7.14 -7.04 -0.70
N GLU A 42 -8.15 -6.19 -0.58
CA GLU A 42 -8.15 -4.88 -1.23
C GLU A 42 -6.94 -4.05 -0.79
N PHE A 43 -6.42 -3.23 -1.70
CA PHE A 43 -5.20 -2.44 -1.47
C PHE A 43 -5.22 -1.65 -0.15
N TYR A 44 -6.39 -1.11 0.21
CA TYR A 44 -6.54 -0.32 1.43
C TYR A 44 -6.53 -1.14 2.71
N GLU A 45 -7.09 -2.33 2.67
CA GLU A 45 -7.07 -3.25 3.80
C GLU A 45 -5.65 -3.77 4.05
N GLU A 46 -4.94 -4.16 2.99
CA GLU A 46 -3.56 -4.62 3.11
C GLU A 46 -2.66 -3.50 3.64
N ARG A 47 -2.82 -2.28 3.10
CA ARG A 47 -2.12 -1.10 3.62
C ARG A 47 -2.43 -0.84 5.09
N HIS A 48 -3.69 -0.99 5.52
CA HIS A 48 -4.07 -0.84 6.92
C HIS A 48 -3.36 -1.87 7.81
N ARG A 49 -3.32 -3.15 7.40
CA ARG A 49 -2.59 -4.20 8.12
C ARG A 49 -1.11 -3.90 8.24
N ILE A 50 -0.47 -3.49 7.14
CA ILE A 50 0.95 -3.13 7.12
C ILE A 50 1.23 -1.95 8.06
N ILE A 51 0.43 -0.87 7.98
CA ILE A 51 0.58 0.29 8.86
C ILE A 51 0.44 -0.11 10.34
N ASN A 52 -0.57 -0.91 10.68
CA ASN A 52 -0.75 -1.38 12.05
C ASN A 52 0.42 -2.25 12.52
N SER A 53 0.97 -3.10 11.64
CA SER A 53 2.15 -3.92 11.94
C SER A 53 3.38 -3.05 12.23
N ILE A 54 3.60 -2.00 11.42
CA ILE A 54 4.68 -1.03 11.61
C ILE A 54 4.50 -0.31 12.95
N ILE A 55 3.28 0.19 13.24
CA ILE A 55 2.97 0.86 14.51
C ILE A 55 3.25 -0.10 15.67
N ARG A 56 2.72 -1.32 15.64
CA ARG A 56 2.93 -2.30 16.71
C ARG A 56 4.41 -2.63 16.93
N THR A 57 5.19 -2.73 15.86
CA THR A 57 6.60 -3.15 15.93
C THR A 57 7.55 -2.02 16.31
N HIS A 58 7.28 -0.80 15.84
CA HIS A 58 8.22 0.32 15.93
C HIS A 58 7.77 1.46 16.84
N LYS A 59 6.53 1.45 17.34
CA LYS A 59 6.08 2.44 18.32
C LYS A 59 6.87 2.22 19.61
N LYS A 60 7.64 3.23 19.99
CA LYS A 60 8.26 3.30 21.31
C LYS A 60 7.19 3.70 22.32
N GLU A 61 7.12 2.98 23.44
CA GLU A 61 6.38 3.46 24.60
C GLU A 61 7.14 4.64 25.20
N SER A 62 6.59 5.83 25.01
CA SER A 62 7.07 7.05 25.64
C SER A 62 5.90 7.97 25.89
N THR A 63 5.99 8.78 26.94
CA THR A 63 5.04 9.86 27.17
C THR A 63 5.30 11.03 26.21
N TYR A 64 4.34 11.95 26.15
CA TYR A 64 4.51 13.18 25.37
C TYR A 64 5.65 14.04 25.97
N GLU A 65 5.73 14.05 27.30
CA GLU A 65 6.74 14.74 28.09
C GLU A 65 8.13 14.16 27.83
N ASP A 66 8.28 12.84 27.78
CA ASP A 66 9.54 12.18 27.42
C ASP A 66 10.02 12.55 26.02
N PHE A 67 9.07 12.76 25.10
CA PHE A 67 9.37 13.23 23.76
C PHE A 67 9.83 14.70 23.78
N LEU A 68 9.07 15.58 24.45
CA LEU A 68 9.42 17.00 24.56
C LEU A 68 10.77 17.20 25.24
N ALA A 69 11.06 16.47 26.32
CA ALA A 69 12.33 16.54 27.02
C ALA A 69 13.52 16.25 26.09
N LYS A 70 13.39 15.28 25.18
CA LYS A 70 14.43 14.96 24.18
C LYS A 70 14.55 16.01 23.09
N VAL A 71 13.44 16.63 22.68
CA VAL A 71 13.43 17.69 21.66
C VAL A 71 14.05 18.98 22.19
N PHE A 72 13.65 19.40 23.39
CA PHE A 72 14.12 20.65 24.00
C PHE A 72 15.47 20.51 24.71
N SER A 73 15.80 19.32 25.21
CA SER A 73 17.05 19.06 25.91
C SER A 73 17.65 17.71 25.51
N PRO A 74 18.20 17.59 24.28
CA PRO A 74 18.72 16.34 23.73
C PRO A 74 19.90 15.74 24.52
N TYR A 75 20.53 16.52 25.40
CA TYR A 75 21.64 16.11 26.26
C TYR A 75 21.25 15.92 27.74
N ALA A 76 19.95 15.94 28.08
CA ALA A 76 19.53 15.66 29.45
C ALA A 76 19.93 14.22 29.84
N THR A 77 21.00 14.11 30.62
CA THR A 77 21.54 12.88 31.19
C THR A 77 20.42 12.15 31.93
N LYS A 78 20.31 10.82 31.75
CA LYS A 78 19.46 9.96 32.60
C LYS A 78 20.02 10.00 34.02
N THR A 79 19.73 11.05 34.77
CA THR A 79 20.07 11.17 36.17
C THR A 79 18.83 10.77 36.96
N LEU A 80 18.90 9.56 37.51
CA LEU A 80 18.16 9.02 38.66
C LEU A 80 16.71 8.53 38.43
N CYS A 81 16.54 7.20 38.46
CA CYS A 81 15.74 6.59 39.52
C CYS A 81 16.24 5.15 39.76
N MET A 82 16.79 4.92 40.96
CA MET A 82 16.71 3.63 41.65
C MET A 82 15.28 3.42 42.14
#